data_AF-A0A067QJL4-F1
#
_entry.id   AF-A0A067QJL4-F1
#
_cell.length_a   1.000
_cell.length_b   1.000
_cell.length_c   1.000
_cell.angle_alpha   90.00
_cell.angle_beta   90.00
_cell.angle_gamma   90.00
#
_symmetry.space_group_name_H-M   'P 1'
#
loop_
_entity.id
_entity.type
_entity.pdbx_description
1 polymer ?
#
loop_
_entity_poly.entity_id
_entity_poly.type
_entity_poly.pdbx_seq_one_letter_code
_entity_poly.pdbx_strand_id
1 'polypeptide(L)'
;MPDLEVDLVDQFICPPCVEKNTHLSLHTTYKRRCLFGLKHPTPSSPNACHKPARGILSKYCSEECGIRFMQMRIDAWADKGGDKRKLWENVKDAEKREGVVIRADSKKHKAEPIKTELDESRPPKSKGPVTPPEPKILKPTKTKKDREVERLQKQLDRMMQQREEMKKEMDVIVWRERLTALASERAEKVEECGWDQRLCFGDEEWEEFGEGVLESYEDGGDFMTGNLDGDEGMQVDGATAQHGEWWCRGKKKCERHVG
;
A
#
# COMPACT_ATOMS: atom_id res chain seq x y z
N MET A 1 -37.85 31.76 -21.76
CA MET A 1 -36.79 31.47 -20.77
C MET A 1 -35.82 32.64 -20.81
N PRO A 2 -35.41 33.22 -19.67
CA PRO A 2 -34.39 34.27 -19.66
C PRO A 2 -33.08 33.74 -20.25
N ASP A 3 -32.44 34.48 -21.15
CA ASP A 3 -31.19 34.04 -21.83
C ASP A 3 -30.09 33.65 -20.84
N LEU A 4 -30.08 34.29 -19.66
CA LEU A 4 -29.13 34.03 -18.58
C LEU A 4 -29.25 32.63 -17.96
N GLU A 5 -30.39 31.95 -18.11
CA GLU A 5 -30.67 30.65 -17.50
C GLU A 5 -30.52 29.47 -18.46
N VAL A 6 -30.28 29.73 -19.75
CA VAL A 6 -30.18 28.70 -20.79
C VAL A 6 -29.02 27.73 -20.49
N ASP A 7 -27.89 28.25 -20.02
CA ASP A 7 -26.70 27.47 -19.65
C ASP A 7 -26.91 26.54 -18.45
N LEU A 8 -27.98 26.77 -17.67
CA LEU A 8 -28.36 25.95 -16.53
C LEU A 8 -29.21 24.75 -16.94
N VAL A 9 -29.72 24.69 -18.16
CA VAL A 9 -30.47 23.52 -18.63
C VAL A 9 -29.51 22.33 -18.72
N ASP A 10 -29.90 21.23 -18.11
CA ASP A 10 -29.16 19.97 -18.16
C ASP A 10 -29.73 19.09 -19.28
N GLN A 11 -30.99 18.70 -19.14
CA GLN A 11 -31.74 18.01 -20.18
C GLN A 11 -33.00 18.81 -20.49
N PHE A 12 -33.11 19.29 -21.72
CA PHE A 12 -34.33 19.93 -22.20
C PHE A 12 -35.33 18.88 -22.71
N ILE A 13 -36.57 18.97 -22.27
CA ILE A 13 -37.69 18.20 -22.79
C ILE A 13 -38.80 19.17 -23.16
N CYS A 14 -39.18 19.19 -24.42
CA CYS A 14 -40.20 20.13 -24.90
C CYS A 14 -41.60 19.77 -24.34
N PRO A 15 -42.48 20.77 -24.12
CA PRO A 15 -43.82 20.52 -23.57
C PRO A 15 -44.64 19.47 -24.33
N PRO A 16 -44.66 19.44 -25.67
CA PRO A 16 -45.39 18.40 -26.41
C PRO A 16 -44.88 16.97 -26.14
N CYS A 17 -43.58 16.80 -25.87
CA CYS A 17 -43.03 15.48 -25.52
C CYS A 17 -43.47 15.04 -24.12
N VAL A 18 -43.58 15.97 -23.17
CA VAL A 18 -44.12 15.71 -21.82
C VAL A 18 -45.60 15.34 -21.91
N GLU A 19 -46.38 16.10 -22.68
CA GLU A 19 -47.83 15.90 -22.85
C GLU A 19 -48.17 14.58 -23.57
N LYS A 20 -47.40 14.21 -24.61
CA LYS A 20 -47.64 12.96 -25.35
C LYS A 20 -47.25 11.70 -24.58
N ASN A 21 -46.42 11.82 -23.55
CA ASN A 21 -45.87 10.69 -22.81
C ASN A 21 -46.16 10.80 -21.31
N THR A 22 -47.43 10.99 -20.95
CA THR A 22 -47.86 11.14 -19.54
C THR A 22 -47.52 9.94 -18.64
N HIS A 23 -47.27 8.77 -19.22
CA HIS A 23 -46.84 7.57 -18.51
C HIS A 23 -45.35 7.58 -18.13
N LEU A 24 -44.56 8.50 -18.70
CA LEU A 24 -43.15 8.70 -18.37
C LEU A 24 -43.02 9.98 -17.53
N SER A 25 -42.18 9.95 -16.49
CA SER A 25 -41.88 11.13 -15.65
C SER A 25 -40.89 12.07 -16.34
N LEU A 26 -41.24 12.54 -17.53
CA LEU A 26 -40.41 13.43 -18.34
C LEU A 26 -40.54 14.88 -17.84
N HIS A 27 -39.43 15.48 -17.47
CA HIS A 27 -39.35 16.90 -17.12
C HIS A 27 -37.98 17.45 -17.51
N THR A 28 -37.93 18.74 -17.86
CA THR A 28 -36.66 19.44 -18.09
C THR A 28 -35.88 19.49 -16.77
N THR A 29 -34.62 19.07 -16.80
CA THR A 29 -33.73 19.10 -15.63
C THR A 29 -32.73 20.26 -15.72
N TYR A 30 -32.22 20.68 -14.56
CA TYR A 30 -31.37 21.86 -14.45
C TYR A 30 -30.11 21.56 -13.64
N LYS A 31 -28.99 22.11 -14.10
CA LYS A 31 -27.72 22.17 -13.39
C LYS A 31 -27.82 23.15 -12.24
N ARG A 32 -27.10 22.85 -11.16
CA ARG A 32 -26.98 23.77 -10.03
C ARG A 32 -26.20 25.02 -10.45
N ARG A 33 -26.80 26.20 -10.28
CA ARG A 33 -26.14 27.50 -10.51
C ARG A 33 -25.00 27.76 -9.51
N CYS A 34 -23.99 28.51 -9.95
CA CYS A 34 -22.89 28.99 -9.11
C CYS A 34 -23.40 29.69 -7.84
N LEU A 35 -22.89 29.26 -6.67
CA LEU A 35 -23.27 29.82 -5.37
C LEU A 35 -22.92 31.30 -5.23
N PHE A 36 -21.82 31.76 -5.85
CA PHE A 36 -21.46 33.18 -5.84
C PHE A 36 -22.54 34.03 -6.49
N GLY A 37 -23.06 33.60 -7.65
CA GLY A 37 -24.16 34.30 -8.31
C GLY A 37 -25.48 34.22 -7.55
N LEU A 38 -25.79 33.06 -6.95
CA LEU A 38 -26.99 32.90 -6.12
C LEU A 38 -27.00 33.77 -4.86
N LYS A 39 -25.82 34.10 -4.34
CA LYS A 39 -25.64 34.93 -3.14
C LYS A 39 -25.26 36.37 -3.45
N HIS A 40 -25.27 36.75 -4.72
CA HIS A 40 -25.12 38.14 -5.15
C HIS A 40 -26.27 38.99 -4.57
N PRO A 41 -26.07 40.27 -4.21
CA PRO A 41 -27.14 41.13 -3.68
C PRO A 41 -28.38 41.18 -4.57
N THR A 42 -28.15 41.11 -5.89
CA THR A 42 -29.20 41.01 -6.91
C THR A 42 -28.97 39.77 -7.78
N PRO A 43 -29.47 38.58 -7.40
CA PRO A 43 -29.17 37.31 -8.09
C PRO A 43 -29.66 37.24 -9.55
N SER A 44 -30.72 37.98 -9.89
CA SER A 44 -31.28 38.01 -11.24
C SER A 44 -30.64 39.06 -12.15
N SER A 45 -29.72 39.88 -11.62
CA SER A 45 -29.01 40.89 -12.42
C SER A 45 -28.02 40.23 -13.40
N PRO A 46 -27.76 40.84 -14.58
CA PRO A 46 -26.68 40.43 -15.48
C PRO A 46 -25.29 40.42 -14.81
N ASN A 47 -25.11 41.17 -13.72
CA ASN A 47 -23.85 41.23 -12.98
C ASN A 47 -23.61 40.02 -12.07
N ALA A 48 -24.66 39.22 -11.79
CA ALA A 48 -24.52 37.99 -11.03
C ALA A 48 -24.00 36.85 -11.91
N CYS A 49 -23.27 35.90 -11.34
CA CYS A 49 -22.81 34.74 -12.10
C CYS A 49 -23.98 33.77 -12.39
N HIS A 50 -24.29 33.51 -13.66
CA HIS A 50 -25.35 32.57 -14.07
C HIS A 50 -24.83 31.20 -14.54
N LYS A 51 -23.51 31.00 -14.49
CA LYS A 51 -22.88 29.75 -14.93
C LYS A 51 -23.21 28.58 -13.98
N PRO A 52 -23.29 27.34 -14.49
CA PRO A 52 -23.44 26.15 -13.66
C PRO A 52 -22.21 25.92 -12.79
N ALA A 53 -22.40 25.37 -11.59
CA ALA A 53 -21.33 24.95 -10.70
C ALA A 53 -20.59 23.71 -11.28
N ARG A 54 -19.29 23.55 -10.95
CA ARG A 54 -18.49 22.40 -11.41
C ARG A 54 -18.92 21.11 -10.70
N GLY A 55 -19.96 20.47 -11.23
CA GLY A 55 -20.44 19.16 -10.80
C GLY A 55 -20.85 19.09 -9.33
N ILE A 56 -20.77 17.89 -8.76
CA ILE A 56 -21.25 17.58 -7.40
C ILE A 56 -20.30 18.12 -6.31
N LEU A 57 -19.01 18.26 -6.63
CA LEU A 57 -17.96 18.58 -5.65
C LEU A 57 -17.73 20.09 -5.48
N SER A 58 -18.06 20.90 -6.48
CA SER A 58 -17.91 22.36 -6.40
C SER A 58 -19.24 23.06 -6.25
N LYS A 59 -19.24 24.12 -5.45
CA LYS A 59 -20.38 25.06 -5.35
C LYS A 59 -20.25 26.22 -6.34
N TYR A 60 -19.13 26.31 -7.05
CA TYR A 60 -18.79 27.45 -7.91
C TYR A 60 -18.49 26.99 -9.33
N CYS A 61 -18.74 27.86 -10.31
CA CYS A 61 -18.41 27.59 -11.72
C CYS A 61 -16.89 27.67 -11.99
N SER A 62 -16.16 28.41 -11.14
CA SER A 62 -14.73 28.62 -11.25
C SER A 62 -14.12 28.92 -9.88
N GLU A 63 -12.79 28.83 -9.81
CA GLU A 63 -12.04 29.15 -8.59
C GLU A 63 -12.14 30.63 -8.24
N GLU A 64 -12.13 31.51 -9.25
CA GLU A 64 -12.26 32.96 -9.07
C GLU A 64 -13.61 33.32 -8.45
N CYS A 65 -14.71 32.67 -8.88
CA CYS A 65 -16.01 32.85 -8.25
C CYS A 65 -16.02 32.34 -6.80
N GLY A 66 -15.29 31.25 -6.52
CA GLY A 66 -15.11 30.75 -5.16
C GLY A 66 -14.35 31.73 -4.27
N ILE A 67 -13.25 32.30 -4.76
CA ILE A 67 -12.45 33.31 -4.06
C ILE A 67 -13.27 34.57 -3.80
N ARG A 68 -13.95 35.11 -4.82
CA ARG A 68 -14.81 36.29 -4.67
C ARG A 68 -15.93 36.08 -3.65
N PHE A 69 -16.55 34.89 -3.66
CA PHE A 69 -17.55 34.55 -2.65
C PHE A 69 -16.96 34.49 -1.24
N MET A 70 -15.76 33.92 -1.08
CA MET A 70 -15.08 33.90 0.21
C MET A 70 -14.68 35.30 0.68
N GLN A 71 -14.19 36.15 -0.22
CA GLN A 71 -13.88 37.55 0.07
C GLN A 71 -15.13 38.29 0.57
N MET A 72 -16.24 38.20 -0.16
CA MET A 72 -17.53 38.77 0.24
C MET A 72 -17.98 38.31 1.64
N ARG A 73 -17.75 37.03 1.99
CA ARG A 73 -18.06 36.50 3.32
C ARG A 73 -17.15 37.05 4.41
N ILE A 74 -15.86 37.21 4.13
CA ILE A 74 -14.89 37.79 5.05
C ILE A 74 -15.22 39.26 5.29
N ASP A 75 -15.57 39.99 4.24
CA ASP A 75 -15.98 41.40 4.32
C ASP A 75 -17.26 41.53 5.16
N ALA A 76 -18.31 40.77 4.84
CA ALA A 76 -19.54 40.78 5.63
C ALA A 76 -19.37 40.30 7.09
N TRP A 77 -18.34 39.51 7.39
CA TRP A 77 -17.98 39.14 8.77
C TRP A 77 -17.23 40.28 9.46
N ALA A 78 -16.32 40.96 8.76
CA ALA A 78 -15.61 42.11 9.27
C ALA A 78 -16.56 43.29 9.58
N ASP A 79 -17.55 43.52 8.71
CA ASP A 79 -18.59 44.54 8.90
C ASP A 79 -19.44 44.30 10.17
N LYS A 80 -19.48 43.05 10.66
CA LYS A 80 -20.15 42.67 11.91
C LYS A 80 -19.24 42.73 13.15
N GLY A 81 -18.07 43.36 13.02
CA GLY A 81 -17.08 43.51 14.10
C GLY A 81 -15.97 42.45 14.12
N GLY A 82 -15.79 41.69 13.03
CA GLY A 82 -14.69 40.74 12.90
C GLY A 82 -13.34 41.40 12.57
N ASP A 83 -12.26 40.97 13.21
CA ASP A 83 -10.90 41.45 12.92
C ASP A 83 -10.22 40.58 11.85
N LYS A 84 -10.10 41.10 10.62
CA LYS A 84 -9.45 40.42 9.49
C LYS A 84 -8.00 40.02 9.79
N ARG A 85 -7.27 40.78 10.63
CA ARG A 85 -5.86 40.48 10.95
C ARG A 85 -5.73 39.23 11.81
N LYS A 86 -6.71 38.98 12.69
CA LYS A 86 -6.77 37.79 13.54
C LYS A 86 -7.43 36.59 12.85
N LEU A 87 -8.06 36.80 11.69
CA LEU A 87 -8.73 35.72 10.97
C LEU A 87 -7.77 34.61 10.58
N TRP A 88 -6.55 34.95 10.12
CA TRP A 88 -5.53 33.97 9.76
C TRP A 88 -5.14 33.08 10.95
N GLU A 89 -4.89 33.69 12.11
CA GLU A 89 -4.55 32.95 13.34
C GLU A 89 -5.64 31.95 13.75
N ASN A 90 -6.91 32.27 13.47
CA ASN A 90 -8.04 31.38 13.77
C ASN A 90 -8.24 30.25 12.76
N VAL A 91 -7.65 30.34 11.55
CA VAL A 91 -7.88 29.36 10.46
C VAL A 91 -6.63 28.64 9.99
N LYS A 92 -5.43 29.07 10.39
CA LYS A 92 -4.16 28.45 9.95
C LYS A 92 -4.05 26.97 10.33
N ASP A 93 -4.63 26.60 11.47
CA ASP A 93 -4.65 25.21 11.98
C ASP A 93 -5.91 24.45 11.54
N ALA A 94 -6.78 25.07 10.74
CA ALA A 94 -7.99 24.41 10.25
C ALA A 94 -7.60 23.30 9.26
N GLU A 95 -7.94 22.06 9.60
CA GLU A 95 -7.65 20.93 8.73
C GLU A 95 -8.34 21.06 7.37
N LYS A 96 -7.59 20.77 6.29
CA LYS A 96 -8.18 20.60 4.95
C LYS A 96 -9.19 19.47 4.99
N ARG A 97 -10.42 19.77 4.54
CA ARG A 97 -11.49 18.78 4.36
C ARG A 97 -11.01 17.68 3.40
N GLU A 98 -11.21 16.42 3.79
CA GLU A 98 -10.79 15.27 2.99
C GLU A 98 -11.50 15.21 1.64
N GLY A 99 -10.80 14.64 0.65
CA GLY A 99 -11.38 14.27 -0.62
C GLY A 99 -12.54 13.30 -0.41
N VAL A 100 -13.68 13.59 -1.02
CA VAL A 100 -14.87 12.75 -0.94
C VAL A 100 -14.84 11.73 -2.07
N VAL A 101 -14.84 10.44 -1.73
CA VAL A 101 -14.98 9.37 -2.70
C VAL A 101 -16.46 9.21 -3.02
N ILE A 102 -16.81 9.50 -4.28
CA ILE A 102 -18.15 9.25 -4.81
C ILE A 102 -18.10 7.90 -5.51
N ARG A 103 -18.89 6.94 -5.04
CA ARG A 103 -19.13 5.70 -5.79
C ARG A 103 -20.04 6.06 -6.97
N ALA A 104 -19.48 6.10 -8.18
CA ALA A 104 -20.30 6.12 -9.37
C ALA A 104 -20.87 4.71 -9.55
N ASP A 105 -22.13 4.51 -9.16
CA ASP A 105 -22.87 3.30 -9.50
C ASP A 105 -23.09 3.31 -11.03
N SER A 106 -22.06 2.90 -11.75
CA SER A 106 -22.17 2.49 -13.13
C SER A 106 -22.96 1.19 -13.09
N LYS A 107 -24.29 1.29 -13.11
CA LYS A 107 -25.11 0.16 -13.55
C LYS A 107 -24.57 -0.18 -14.93
N LYS A 108 -23.71 -1.20 -14.99
CA LYS A 108 -23.38 -1.91 -16.22
C LYS A 108 -24.73 -2.34 -16.75
N HIS A 109 -25.30 -1.56 -17.66
CA HIS A 109 -26.18 -2.11 -18.65
C HIS A 109 -25.31 -3.16 -19.33
N LYS A 110 -25.44 -4.42 -18.89
CA LYS A 110 -25.08 -5.56 -19.72
C LYS A 110 -25.89 -5.32 -20.99
N ALA A 111 -25.22 -4.77 -22.01
CA ALA A 111 -25.71 -4.84 -23.36
C ALA A 111 -25.68 -6.33 -23.68
N GLU A 112 -26.80 -7.00 -23.46
CA GLU A 112 -27.01 -8.28 -24.11
C GLU A 112 -27.06 -8.00 -25.62
N PRO A 113 -26.39 -8.82 -26.44
CA PRO A 113 -26.41 -8.62 -27.88
C PRO A 113 -27.85 -8.76 -28.36
N ILE A 114 -28.32 -7.72 -29.04
CA ILE A 114 -29.60 -7.71 -29.75
C ILE A 114 -29.55 -8.86 -30.77
N LYS A 115 -30.18 -9.98 -30.43
CA LYS A 115 -30.62 -10.95 -31.41
C LYS A 115 -31.91 -10.41 -32.00
N THR A 116 -31.83 -9.94 -33.23
CA THR A 116 -32.98 -9.69 -34.09
C THR A 116 -33.64 -11.02 -34.41
N GLU A 117 -34.82 -11.30 -33.85
CA GLU A 117 -35.88 -12.05 -34.53
C GLU A 117 -37.25 -11.56 -34.02
N LEU A 118 -38.16 -11.39 -34.98
CA LEU A 118 -39.55 -10.97 -34.80
C LEU A 118 -40.33 -12.04 -34.04
N ASP A 119 -41.03 -11.66 -32.97
CA ASP A 119 -42.34 -12.25 -32.67
C ASP A 119 -43.18 -11.34 -31.77
N GLU A 120 -44.46 -11.24 -32.11
CA GLU A 120 -45.47 -10.42 -31.46
C GLU A 120 -45.92 -11.07 -30.13
N SER A 121 -46.53 -10.23 -29.27
CA SER A 121 -47.42 -10.61 -28.14
C SER A 121 -46.79 -10.88 -26.75
N ARG A 122 -46.48 -9.81 -26.00
CA ARG A 122 -46.68 -9.74 -24.53
C ARG A 122 -46.59 -8.30 -23.97
N PRO A 123 -47.47 -7.87 -23.06
CA PRO A 123 -47.39 -6.51 -22.51
C PRO A 123 -46.23 -6.41 -21.50
N PRO A 124 -45.41 -5.34 -21.52
CA PRO A 124 -44.35 -5.18 -20.54
C PRO A 124 -44.92 -4.72 -19.20
N LYS A 125 -44.64 -5.50 -18.16
CA LYS A 125 -44.89 -5.12 -16.76
C LYS A 125 -44.11 -3.85 -16.43
N SER A 126 -44.83 -2.87 -15.90
CA SER A 126 -44.38 -1.58 -15.40
C SER A 126 -43.12 -1.70 -14.52
N LYS A 127 -41.97 -1.26 -15.02
CA LYS A 127 -40.84 -0.89 -14.18
C LYS A 127 -41.07 0.56 -13.74
N GLY A 128 -41.27 0.74 -12.44
CA GLY A 128 -41.44 2.06 -11.84
C GLY A 128 -40.25 3.01 -12.06
N PRO A 129 -40.38 4.28 -11.64
CA PRO A 129 -39.45 5.34 -12.00
C PRO A 129 -38.04 5.02 -11.52
N VAL A 130 -37.10 4.93 -12.46
CA VAL A 130 -35.66 4.89 -12.15
C VAL A 130 -35.26 6.31 -11.78
N THR A 131 -35.31 6.63 -10.49
CA THR A 131 -34.58 7.78 -9.97
C THR A 131 -33.09 7.60 -10.28
N PRO A 132 -32.40 8.63 -10.82
CA PRO A 132 -30.95 8.60 -10.95
C PRO A 132 -30.34 8.30 -9.58
N PRO A 133 -29.41 7.34 -9.46
CA PRO A 133 -28.81 7.01 -8.18
C PRO A 133 -28.08 8.25 -7.66
N GLU A 134 -28.56 8.80 -6.54
CA GLU A 134 -27.84 9.85 -5.85
C GLU A 134 -26.45 9.33 -5.50
N PRO A 135 -25.38 10.07 -5.84
CA PRO A 135 -24.01 9.68 -5.52
C PRO A 135 -23.86 9.55 -4.00
N LYS A 136 -23.77 8.31 -3.50
CA LYS A 136 -23.53 8.06 -2.08
C LYS A 136 -22.11 8.49 -1.73
N ILE A 137 -22.04 9.58 -0.98
CA ILE A 137 -20.81 10.07 -0.36
C ILE A 137 -20.37 9.04 0.69
N LEU A 138 -19.28 8.34 0.43
CA LEU A 138 -18.69 7.41 1.39
C LEU A 138 -17.82 8.19 2.36
N LYS A 139 -18.22 8.24 3.63
CA LYS A 139 -17.40 8.82 4.68
C LYS A 139 -16.31 7.82 5.09
N PRO A 140 -15.05 8.26 5.20
CA PRO A 140 -13.98 7.52 5.87
C PRO A 140 -14.41 6.94 7.22
N THR A 141 -14.21 5.64 7.43
CA THR A 141 -14.45 4.96 8.72
C THR A 141 -13.31 5.12 9.73
N LYS A 142 -12.09 5.42 9.26
CA LYS A 142 -10.90 5.65 10.08
C LYS A 142 -10.44 7.10 9.94
N THR A 143 -9.89 7.67 11.01
CA THR A 143 -9.32 9.02 10.95
C THR A 143 -8.03 9.02 10.12
N LYS A 144 -7.58 10.21 9.67
CA LYS A 144 -6.29 10.35 8.96
C LYS A 144 -5.13 9.81 9.77
N LYS A 145 -5.12 10.11 11.07
CA LYS A 145 -4.06 9.69 11.99
C LYS A 145 -4.01 8.17 12.06
N ASP A 146 -5.15 7.50 12.20
CA ASP A 146 -5.19 6.04 12.27
C ASP A 146 -4.71 5.38 10.98
N ARG A 147 -5.09 5.95 9.82
CA ARG A 147 -4.64 5.46 8.50
C ARG A 147 -3.13 5.62 8.34
N GLU A 148 -2.60 6.75 8.79
CA GLU A 148 -1.18 7.04 8.70
C GLU A 148 -0.37 6.17 9.65
N VAL A 149 -0.86 5.97 10.89
CA VAL A 149 -0.27 5.02 11.84
C VAL A 149 -0.27 3.62 11.27
N GLU A 150 -1.38 3.15 10.69
CA GLU A 150 -1.45 1.82 10.06
C GLU A 150 -0.47 1.69 8.87
N ARG A 151 -0.34 2.75 8.07
CA ARG A 151 0.61 2.79 6.94
C ARG A 151 2.06 2.70 7.43
N LEU A 152 2.40 3.49 8.45
CA LEU A 152 3.73 3.54 9.04
C LEU A 152 4.07 2.22 9.75
N GLN A 153 3.13 1.63 10.49
CA GLN A 153 3.32 0.33 11.13
C GLN A 153 3.66 -0.75 10.10
N LYS A 154 2.92 -0.83 8.99
CA LYS A 154 3.23 -1.77 7.89
C LYS A 154 4.57 -1.49 7.21
N GLN A 155 5.06 -0.26 7.24
CA GLN A 155 6.40 0.05 6.74
C GLN A 155 7.47 -0.42 7.72
N LEU A 156 7.27 -0.19 9.01
CA LEU A 156 8.16 -0.66 10.07
C LEU A 156 8.26 -2.18 10.09
N ASP A 157 7.13 -2.89 10.04
CA ASP A 157 7.11 -4.36 10.05
C ASP A 157 7.92 -4.95 8.88
N ARG A 158 7.81 -4.34 7.68
CA ARG A 158 8.60 -4.75 6.51
C ARG A 158 10.09 -4.49 6.68
N MET A 159 10.46 -3.33 7.23
CA MET A 159 11.88 -3.03 7.50
C MET A 159 12.47 -3.97 8.56
N MET A 160 11.68 -4.32 9.58
CA MET A 160 12.09 -5.30 10.59
C MET A 160 12.32 -6.68 9.96
N GLN A 161 11.40 -7.17 9.12
CA GLN A 161 11.59 -8.44 8.41
C GLN A 161 12.86 -8.44 7.56
N GLN A 162 13.08 -7.39 6.76
CA GLN A 162 14.28 -7.26 5.93
C GLN A 162 15.57 -7.23 6.76
N ARG A 163 15.54 -6.55 7.91
CA ARG A 163 16.69 -6.52 8.83
C ARG A 163 17.01 -7.89 9.40
N GLU A 164 16.01 -8.62 9.87
CA GLU A 164 16.22 -9.93 10.47
C GLU A 164 16.70 -10.96 9.43
N GLU A 165 16.20 -10.89 8.20
CA GLU A 165 16.66 -11.73 7.09
C GLU A 165 18.13 -11.44 6.74
N MET A 166 18.47 -10.17 6.55
CA MET A 166 19.86 -9.76 6.29
C MET A 166 20.82 -10.13 7.44
N LYS A 167 20.33 -10.11 8.69
CA LYS A 167 21.13 -10.52 9.84
C LYS A 167 21.44 -12.02 9.79
N LYS A 168 20.47 -12.87 9.47
CA LYS A 168 20.70 -14.32 9.34
C LYS A 168 21.69 -14.64 8.23
N GLU A 169 21.54 -14.02 7.06
CA GLU A 169 22.50 -14.16 5.95
C GLU A 169 23.92 -13.74 6.37
N MET A 170 24.04 -12.65 7.15
CA MET A 170 25.32 -12.19 7.69
C MET A 170 25.92 -13.20 8.68
N ASP A 171 25.11 -13.76 9.58
CA ASP A 171 25.56 -14.73 10.58
C ASP A 171 26.18 -15.96 9.90
N VAL A 172 25.57 -16.48 8.82
CA VAL A 172 26.12 -17.58 8.01
C VAL A 172 27.50 -17.23 7.42
N ILE A 173 27.66 -16.02 6.87
CA ILE A 173 28.94 -15.58 6.31
C ILE A 173 30.01 -15.50 7.40
N VAL A 174 29.67 -14.93 8.56
CA VAL A 174 30.59 -14.80 9.70
C VAL A 174 31.00 -16.17 10.23
N TRP A 175 30.08 -17.14 10.31
CA TRP A 175 30.40 -18.49 10.74
C TRP A 175 31.34 -19.20 9.76
N ARG A 176 31.11 -19.06 8.45
CA ARG A 176 32.00 -19.61 7.40
C ARG A 176 33.40 -19.00 7.45
N GLU A 177 33.49 -17.68 7.58
CA GLU A 177 34.76 -16.97 7.71
C GLU A 177 35.54 -17.49 8.93
N ARG A 178 34.87 -17.59 10.08
CA ARG A 178 35.47 -18.10 11.31
C ARG A 178 35.94 -19.55 11.20
N LEU A 179 35.12 -20.44 10.64
CA LEU A 179 35.54 -21.83 10.43
C LEU A 179 36.77 -21.92 9.51
N THR A 180 36.79 -21.11 8.44
CA THR A 180 37.93 -21.08 7.52
C THR A 180 39.20 -20.63 8.23
N ALA A 181 39.11 -19.59 9.06
CA ALA A 181 40.24 -19.12 9.86
C ALA A 181 40.73 -20.19 10.85
N LEU A 182 39.83 -20.81 11.60
CA LEU A 182 40.14 -21.85 12.58
C LEU A 182 40.75 -23.11 11.93
N ALA A 183 40.19 -23.56 10.80
CA ALA A 183 40.70 -24.70 10.04
C ALA A 183 42.11 -24.41 9.49
N SER A 184 42.34 -23.19 9.00
CA SER A 184 43.65 -22.75 8.51
C SER A 184 44.67 -22.69 9.63
N GLU A 185 44.35 -22.07 10.76
CA GLU A 185 45.23 -21.98 11.93
C GLU A 185 45.61 -23.38 12.46
N ARG A 186 44.65 -24.31 12.52
CA ARG A 186 44.94 -25.70 12.88
C ARG A 186 45.92 -26.33 11.89
N ALA A 187 45.64 -26.23 10.58
CA ALA A 187 46.47 -26.83 9.53
C ALA A 187 47.91 -26.26 9.48
N GLU A 188 48.13 -25.04 9.97
CA GLU A 188 49.47 -24.48 10.14
C GLU A 188 50.20 -25.07 11.35
N LYS A 189 49.48 -25.42 12.42
CA LYS A 189 50.05 -25.99 13.65
C LYS A 189 50.34 -27.49 13.55
N VAL A 190 49.61 -28.23 12.73
CA VAL A 190 49.80 -29.68 12.54
C VAL A 190 50.39 -29.98 11.15
N GLU A 191 51.26 -30.99 11.04
CA GLU A 191 51.81 -31.44 9.73
C GLU A 191 50.83 -32.35 8.95
N GLU A 192 49.53 -32.05 9.06
CA GLU A 192 48.43 -32.78 8.44
C GLU A 192 47.73 -31.93 7.37
N CYS A 193 46.78 -32.52 6.63
CA CYS A 193 46.04 -31.82 5.57
C CYS A 193 45.09 -30.75 6.15
N GLY A 194 44.41 -31.03 7.26
CA GLY A 194 43.65 -30.04 8.03
C GLY A 194 42.33 -29.56 7.40
N TRP A 195 42.01 -29.97 6.17
CA TRP A 195 40.74 -29.67 5.50
C TRP A 195 39.54 -30.09 6.34
N ASP A 196 38.59 -29.19 6.59
CA ASP A 196 37.38 -29.44 7.40
C ASP A 196 36.17 -29.65 6.49
N GLN A 197 35.46 -30.77 6.68
CA GLN A 197 34.31 -31.14 5.85
C GLN A 197 33.17 -30.13 5.93
N ARG A 198 33.06 -29.42 7.06
CA ARG A 198 31.98 -28.44 7.29
C ARG A 198 32.16 -27.16 6.48
N LEU A 199 33.32 -26.98 5.84
CA LEU A 199 33.50 -25.94 4.81
C LEU A 199 32.58 -26.17 3.60
N CYS A 200 32.07 -27.38 3.41
CA CYS A 200 31.10 -27.71 2.36
C CYS A 200 29.64 -27.51 2.77
N PHE A 201 29.35 -27.06 4.00
CA PHE A 201 27.97 -26.84 4.44
C PHE A 201 27.29 -25.76 3.61
N GLY A 202 26.08 -26.07 3.14
CA GLY A 202 25.14 -25.14 2.51
C GLY A 202 24.54 -24.16 3.52
N ASP A 203 23.82 -23.16 3.01
CA ASP A 203 23.27 -22.09 3.86
C ASP A 203 22.29 -22.65 4.92
N GLU A 204 21.45 -23.62 4.55
CA GLU A 204 20.50 -24.30 5.46
C GLU A 204 21.23 -25.04 6.59
N GLU A 205 22.34 -25.72 6.29
CA GLU A 205 23.15 -26.44 7.28
C GLU A 205 23.86 -25.46 8.23
N TRP A 206 24.29 -24.30 7.73
CA TRP A 206 24.85 -23.24 8.56
C TRP A 206 23.81 -22.58 9.46
N GLU A 207 22.59 -22.37 8.98
CA GLU A 207 21.49 -21.86 9.81
C GLU A 207 21.15 -22.81 10.97
N GLU A 208 21.22 -24.13 10.75
CA GLU A 208 20.87 -25.12 11.76
C GLU A 208 22.04 -25.41 12.73
N PHE A 209 23.27 -25.54 12.22
CA PHE A 209 24.40 -26.05 13.00
C PHE A 209 25.53 -25.05 13.24
N GLY A 210 25.48 -23.84 12.64
CA GLY A 210 26.61 -22.92 12.58
C GLY A 210 27.21 -22.49 13.92
N GLU A 211 26.37 -22.29 14.94
CA GLU A 211 26.81 -21.96 16.30
C GLU A 211 27.63 -23.12 16.92
N GLY A 212 27.11 -24.36 16.86
CA GLY A 212 27.79 -25.54 17.40
C GLY A 212 29.05 -25.96 16.62
N VAL A 213 29.17 -25.56 15.34
CA VAL A 213 30.41 -25.78 14.57
C VAL A 213 31.59 -25.03 15.21
N LEU A 214 31.38 -23.81 15.69
CA LEU A 214 32.45 -23.02 16.30
C LEU A 214 32.80 -23.54 17.71
N GLU A 215 31.80 -23.90 18.51
CA GLU A 215 32.01 -24.47 19.86
C GLU A 215 32.89 -25.74 19.81
N SER A 216 32.76 -26.56 18.76
CA SER A 216 33.57 -27.77 18.60
C SER A 216 35.08 -27.53 18.45
N TYR A 217 35.51 -26.33 18.06
CA TYR A 217 36.93 -25.96 18.05
C TYR A 217 37.42 -25.49 19.42
N GLU A 218 36.53 -24.94 20.23
CA GLU A 218 36.84 -24.46 21.59
C GLU A 218 36.95 -25.65 22.56
N ASP A 219 36.04 -26.63 22.45
CA ASP A 219 36.03 -27.83 23.28
C ASP A 219 37.18 -28.82 22.93
N GLY A 220 37.70 -28.76 21.69
CA GLY A 220 38.84 -29.59 21.25
C GLY A 220 40.21 -29.13 21.74
N GLY A 221 40.30 -27.97 22.40
CA GLY A 221 41.55 -27.40 22.91
C GLY A 221 42.20 -28.16 24.07
N ASP A 222 41.46 -29.04 24.75
CA ASP A 222 41.93 -29.73 25.97
C ASP A 222 42.45 -31.16 25.72
N PHE A 223 42.34 -31.68 24.49
CA PHE A 223 42.78 -33.06 24.15
C PHE A 223 44.23 -33.18 23.67
N MET A 224 44.97 -32.06 23.56
CA MET A 224 46.38 -32.04 23.15
C MET A 224 47.37 -32.28 24.31
N THR A 225 46.91 -32.44 25.56
CA THR A 225 47.75 -32.73 26.73
C THR A 225 47.44 -34.09 27.37
N GLY A 226 47.28 -35.14 26.56
CA GLY A 226 47.08 -36.51 27.03
C GLY A 226 48.18 -37.47 26.56
N ASN A 227 49.27 -37.56 27.32
CA ASN A 227 50.18 -38.71 27.30
C ASN A 227 49.37 -40.02 27.41
N LEU A 228 49.44 -40.92 26.43
CA LEU A 228 49.18 -42.36 26.64
C LEU A 228 50.03 -43.21 25.68
N ASP A 229 51.17 -43.66 26.21
CA ASP A 229 51.73 -44.98 25.92
C ASP A 229 50.67 -46.06 26.22
N GLY A 230 50.55 -47.09 25.37
CA GLY A 230 49.81 -48.31 25.73
C GLY A 230 49.10 -49.03 24.58
N ASP A 231 49.89 -49.76 23.81
CA ASP A 231 49.71 -51.17 23.41
C ASP A 231 48.32 -51.80 23.10
N GLU A 232 48.32 -52.47 21.95
CA GLU A 232 47.56 -53.66 21.51
C GLU A 232 46.02 -53.79 21.65
N GLY A 233 45.37 -53.96 20.48
CA GLY A 233 44.52 -55.13 20.26
C GLY A 233 43.00 -54.92 20.15
N MET A 234 42.51 -54.71 18.92
CA MET A 234 41.51 -55.54 18.22
C MET A 234 40.79 -54.73 17.14
N GLN A 235 41.06 -55.11 15.89
CA GLN A 235 40.35 -54.68 14.70
C GLN A 235 38.97 -55.35 14.66
N VAL A 236 37.91 -54.55 14.67
CA VAL A 236 36.54 -54.99 14.37
C VAL A 236 36.00 -54.11 13.24
N ASP A 237 35.79 -54.71 12.08
CA ASP A 237 35.07 -54.13 10.95
C ASP A 237 33.62 -53.83 11.36
N GLY A 238 33.32 -52.56 11.61
CA GLY A 238 31.97 -52.14 11.95
C GLY A 238 31.89 -50.72 12.47
N ALA A 239 31.73 -49.76 11.56
CA ALA A 239 31.08 -48.46 11.77
C ALA A 239 31.14 -47.88 13.19
N THR A 240 32.34 -47.69 13.73
CA THR A 240 32.59 -46.83 14.87
C THR A 240 32.73 -45.40 14.37
N ALA A 241 31.58 -44.72 14.21
CA ALA A 241 31.51 -43.28 14.37
C ALA A 241 31.80 -42.94 15.85
N GLN A 242 33.01 -43.22 16.32
CA GLN A 242 33.63 -42.42 17.38
C GLN A 242 33.68 -41.00 16.81
N HIS A 243 33.12 -40.00 17.50
CA HIS A 243 33.19 -38.57 17.18
C HIS A 243 34.21 -38.25 16.08
N GLY A 244 33.76 -38.40 14.83
CA GLY A 244 34.68 -38.52 13.70
C GLY A 244 35.31 -37.16 13.49
N GLU A 245 36.63 -37.12 13.51
CA GLU A 245 37.40 -35.91 13.23
C GLU A 245 36.83 -35.25 11.97
N TRP A 246 36.20 -34.09 12.14
CA TRP A 246 35.57 -33.32 11.06
C TRP A 246 36.60 -32.84 10.02
N TRP A 247 37.87 -33.14 10.23
CA TRP A 247 38.97 -32.70 9.41
C TRP A 247 39.86 -33.84 8.93
N CYS A 248 40.51 -33.61 7.79
CA CYS A 248 41.39 -34.58 7.15
C CYS A 248 42.75 -34.65 7.85
N ARG A 249 43.06 -35.80 8.47
CA ARG A 249 44.40 -36.14 9.01
C ARG A 249 45.40 -36.66 7.97
N GLY A 250 45.14 -36.42 6.68
CA GLY A 250 46.05 -36.80 5.60
C GLY A 250 47.39 -36.09 5.72
N LYS A 251 48.37 -36.46 4.89
CA LYS A 251 49.63 -35.70 4.80
C LYS A 251 49.36 -34.24 4.43
N LYS A 252 50.19 -33.33 4.94
CA LYS A 252 50.20 -31.93 4.49
C LYS A 252 50.22 -31.86 2.96
N LYS A 253 49.36 -31.00 2.39
CA LYS A 253 49.09 -30.92 0.94
C LYS A 253 48.58 -32.26 0.37
N CYS A 254 47.53 -32.81 0.96
CA CYS A 254 46.96 -34.06 0.50
C CYS A 254 46.33 -33.92 -0.90
N GLU A 255 46.53 -34.90 -1.78
CA GLU A 255 46.06 -34.87 -3.17
C GLU A 255 44.52 -34.76 -3.30
N ARG A 256 43.77 -35.10 -2.25
CA ARG A 256 42.30 -35.05 -2.22
C ARG A 256 41.74 -33.65 -1.96
N HIS A 257 42.48 -32.81 -1.24
CA HIS A 257 42.03 -31.47 -0.83
C HIS A 257 43.07 -30.43 -1.25
N VAL A 258 43.53 -30.53 -2.48
CA VAL A 258 44.48 -29.57 -3.06
C VAL A 258 43.74 -28.26 -3.32
N GLY A 259 44.09 -27.23 -2.55
CA GLY A 259 43.49 -25.90 -2.55
C GLY A 259 43.83 -25.17 -1.25
#